data_AF-A0A194UMJ7-F1
#
_entry.id   AF-A0A194UMJ7-F1
#
_cell.length_a   1.000
_cell.length_b   1.000
_cell.length_c   1.000
_cell.angle_alpha   90.00
_cell.angle_beta   90.00
_cell.angle_gamma   90.00
#
_symmetry.space_group_name_H-M   'P 1'
#
loop_
_entity.id
_entity.type
_entity.pdbx_description
1 polymer ?
#
loop_
_entity_poly.entity_id
_entity_poly.type
_entity_poly.pdbx_seq_one_letter_code
_entity_poly.pdbx_strand_id
1 'polypeptide(L)'
;MASSQQDTPASNTSSSFPQLEILNPSEPHTFSDPTKCINDGPDVARFLTSKAYRDIGIFVMQLNRALCPRKTPSGPSKTFPLVGGNRQDPESVQKLRSLLEKTATFIDEAPPDPGPRRFGNVSFRKWFQLLEGQVEGLLREFVSEEVLGYRVSGEASSQGTGEEDGDGKTRGAIDELKAYLLGSFGSPQRLDYGTGHELSFLAFLGCLWKLGSFKDGTQGGDIERSIVLGVFEPYLKVVRRLILTYTLEPAGSHGVWGLDDHSFMPYIFGSAQLTRPITEDDIMPLEGSVERAPKPGDVVKPEAVERLRETNMYFSAIGFINDVKKGPFWEHSPILYDISGIKDGWGKINKGMIKMFNAEVLSKFPVVQHFPFGSLFSWDVDPEASAPQQSVHMANQPSTTTASSQPAGGSSGTAAPWAQATRMPGPSGPGIPYSRATGMAPGISVGREPPRTTAGPGEPGVGPTMLPPGSVRPSGPPGTARNQISVTKAPWAK
;
A
#
# COMPACT_ATOMS: atom_id res chain seq x y z
N MET A 1 36.73 -44.03 38.37
CA MET A 1 37.47 -43.28 37.33
C MET A 1 36.83 -43.65 36.01
N ALA A 2 35.74 -42.96 35.65
CA ALA A 2 35.68 -41.72 34.85
C ALA A 2 35.14 -42.10 33.47
N SER A 3 33.80 -42.14 33.38
CA SER A 3 33.08 -42.25 32.11
C SER A 3 32.87 -40.82 31.62
N SER A 4 33.56 -40.45 30.53
CA SER A 4 33.44 -39.14 29.91
C SER A 4 32.15 -39.07 29.09
N GLN A 5 31.13 -38.44 29.64
CA GLN A 5 29.99 -37.95 28.85
C GLN A 5 30.47 -36.74 28.04
N GLN A 6 30.40 -36.84 26.72
CA GLN A 6 30.48 -35.69 25.83
C GLN A 6 29.14 -34.97 25.85
N ASP A 7 29.07 -33.87 26.60
CA ASP A 7 28.02 -32.87 26.45
C ASP A 7 28.11 -32.26 25.05
N THR A 8 27.11 -32.55 24.22
CA THR A 8 26.82 -31.78 23.01
C THR A 8 25.73 -30.77 23.37
N PRO A 9 25.98 -29.44 23.31
CA PRO A 9 24.91 -28.48 23.50
C PRO A 9 24.02 -28.51 22.25
N ALA A 10 22.76 -28.90 22.44
CA ALA A 10 21.70 -28.75 21.46
C ALA A 10 21.40 -27.25 21.27
N SER A 11 22.06 -26.61 20.31
CA SER A 11 21.66 -25.29 19.81
C SER A 11 20.61 -25.46 18.70
N ASN A 12 19.39 -25.84 19.06
CA ASN A 12 18.24 -25.67 18.17
C ASN A 12 17.70 -24.25 18.35
N THR A 13 18.40 -23.26 17.82
CA THR A 13 17.79 -21.96 17.52
C THR A 13 17.30 -22.03 16.08
N SER A 14 16.13 -22.62 15.84
CA SER A 14 15.42 -22.35 14.60
C SER A 14 15.16 -20.84 14.59
N SER A 15 15.72 -20.14 13.60
CA SER A 15 15.47 -18.70 13.44
C SER A 15 14.02 -18.53 13.00
N SER A 16 13.08 -18.48 13.95
CA SER A 16 11.68 -18.20 13.61
C SER A 16 11.58 -16.74 13.17
N PHE A 17 11.00 -16.53 11.98
CA PHE A 17 10.68 -15.20 11.51
C PHE A 17 9.60 -14.60 12.42
N PRO A 18 9.62 -13.27 12.66
CA PRO A 18 8.51 -12.63 13.34
C PRO A 18 7.20 -12.94 12.63
N GLN A 19 6.24 -13.49 13.35
CA GLN A 19 4.87 -13.74 12.90
C GLN A 19 3.93 -12.93 13.76
N LEU A 20 2.79 -12.54 13.19
CA LEU A 20 1.77 -11.83 13.94
C LEU A 20 1.26 -12.78 15.04
N GLU A 21 1.22 -12.28 16.27
CA GLU A 21 0.80 -13.05 17.44
C GLU A 21 -0.64 -13.55 17.29
N ILE A 22 -0.90 -14.80 17.68
CA ILE A 22 -2.24 -15.35 17.83
C ILE A 22 -2.54 -15.37 19.32
N LEU A 23 -3.64 -14.73 19.71
CA LEU A 23 -4.07 -14.66 21.11
C LEU A 23 -4.45 -16.06 21.62
N ASN A 24 -4.18 -16.30 22.91
CA ASN A 24 -4.52 -17.57 23.56
C ASN A 24 -6.04 -17.66 23.77
N PRO A 25 -6.78 -18.55 23.08
CA PRO A 25 -8.23 -18.64 23.21
C PRO A 25 -8.71 -19.07 24.61
N SER A 26 -7.80 -19.56 25.45
CA SER A 26 -8.09 -19.91 26.85
C SER A 26 -8.10 -18.68 27.77
N GLU A 27 -7.47 -17.59 27.35
CA GLU A 27 -7.37 -16.35 28.11
C GLU A 27 -8.41 -15.34 27.62
N PRO A 28 -9.13 -14.67 28.53
CA PRO A 28 -10.06 -13.62 28.14
C PRO A 28 -9.31 -12.42 27.56
N HIS A 29 -9.94 -11.74 26.61
CA HIS A 29 -9.40 -10.54 25.99
C HIS A 29 -10.30 -9.33 26.28
N THR A 30 -9.69 -8.17 26.49
CA THR A 30 -10.43 -6.92 26.74
C THR A 30 -10.53 -6.15 25.44
N PHE A 31 -11.68 -6.24 24.77
CA PHE A 31 -11.95 -5.49 23.54
C PHE A 31 -12.22 -4.01 23.81
N SER A 32 -11.91 -3.17 22.83
CA SER A 32 -12.17 -1.74 22.89
C SER A 32 -12.72 -1.23 21.56
N ASP A 33 -13.63 -0.25 21.59
CA ASP A 33 -14.13 0.36 20.35
C ASP A 33 -12.97 0.95 19.55
N PRO A 34 -12.85 0.61 18.26
CA PRO A 34 -11.83 1.22 17.42
C PRO A 34 -12.10 2.72 17.28
N THR A 35 -11.15 3.54 17.74
CA THR A 35 -11.29 5.00 17.78
C THR A 35 -10.23 5.71 16.96
N LYS A 36 -10.52 6.92 16.51
CA LYS A 36 -9.56 7.76 15.79
C LYS A 36 -8.54 8.34 16.78
N CYS A 37 -7.26 8.02 16.59
CA CYS A 37 -6.17 8.55 17.43
C CYS A 37 -5.19 9.48 16.70
N ILE A 38 -5.17 9.51 15.36
CA ILE A 38 -4.24 10.35 14.57
C ILE A 38 -4.95 11.63 14.11
N ASN A 39 -4.61 12.77 14.72
CA ASN A 39 -5.23 14.07 14.44
C ASN A 39 -4.26 15.09 13.84
N ASP A 40 -2.95 14.95 14.10
CA ASP A 40 -1.91 15.79 13.51
C ASP A 40 -0.56 15.06 13.36
N GLY A 41 0.49 15.82 12.99
CA GLY A 41 1.85 15.28 12.78
C GLY A 41 2.45 14.54 13.99
N PRO A 42 2.45 15.11 15.21
CA PRO A 42 2.87 14.41 16.43
C PRO A 42 2.19 13.06 16.65
N ASP A 43 0.89 12.94 16.37
CA ASP A 43 0.20 11.65 16.48
C ASP A 43 0.75 10.61 15.50
N VAL A 44 1.15 11.01 14.28
CA VAL A 44 1.85 10.09 13.36
C VAL A 44 3.17 9.60 13.97
N ALA A 45 3.93 10.47 14.64
CA ALA A 45 5.16 10.03 15.32
C ALA A 45 4.86 8.98 16.40
N ARG A 46 3.77 9.16 17.16
CA ARG A 46 3.31 8.17 18.15
C ARG A 46 2.87 6.87 17.50
N PHE A 47 2.09 6.94 16.42
CA PHE A 47 1.67 5.78 15.63
C PHE A 47 2.87 4.92 15.23
N LEU A 48 3.94 5.53 14.72
CA LEU A 48 5.16 4.82 14.29
C LEU A 48 5.94 4.14 15.43
N THR A 49 5.52 4.34 16.68
CA THR A 49 6.05 3.65 17.87
C THR A 49 5.02 2.76 18.56
N SER A 50 3.83 2.61 17.98
CA SER A 50 2.73 1.85 18.57
C SER A 50 2.83 0.35 18.28
N LYS A 51 2.17 -0.46 19.11
CA LYS A 51 1.97 -1.90 18.86
C LYS A 51 1.24 -2.13 17.54
N ALA A 52 0.25 -1.30 17.19
CA ALA A 52 -0.46 -1.39 15.91
C ALA A 52 0.50 -1.29 14.71
N TYR A 53 1.39 -0.30 14.70
CA TYR A 53 2.37 -0.12 13.62
C TYR A 53 3.31 -1.32 13.48
N ARG A 54 3.83 -1.83 14.61
CA ARG A 54 4.65 -3.05 14.63
C ARG A 54 3.88 -4.24 14.05
N ASP A 55 2.65 -4.48 14.53
CA ASP A 55 1.83 -5.63 14.15
C ASP A 55 1.44 -5.57 12.66
N ILE A 56 1.09 -4.39 12.14
CA ILE A 56 0.87 -4.17 10.70
C ILE A 56 2.13 -4.54 9.90
N GLY A 57 3.30 -4.04 10.32
CA GLY A 57 4.57 -4.32 9.67
C GLY A 57 4.91 -5.81 9.63
N ILE A 58 4.75 -6.50 10.77
CA ILE A 58 4.95 -7.96 10.87
C ILE A 58 4.02 -8.70 9.93
N PHE A 59 2.72 -8.36 9.94
CA PHE A 59 1.73 -9.06 9.13
C PHE A 59 1.96 -8.88 7.63
N VAL A 60 2.29 -7.66 7.16
CA VAL A 60 2.68 -7.42 5.76
C VAL A 60 3.87 -8.28 5.38
N MET A 61 4.92 -8.32 6.20
CA MET A 61 6.12 -9.10 5.91
C MET A 61 5.86 -10.61 5.89
N GLN A 62 5.05 -11.09 6.84
CA GLN A 62 4.61 -12.48 6.92
C GLN A 62 3.86 -12.91 5.65
N LEU A 63 2.84 -12.14 5.24
CA LEU A 63 2.07 -12.41 4.02
C LEU A 63 2.95 -12.29 2.76
N ASN A 64 3.81 -11.28 2.70
CA ASN A 64 4.70 -11.05 1.56
C ASN A 64 5.69 -12.21 1.35
N ARG A 65 6.29 -12.74 2.43
CA ARG A 65 7.22 -13.88 2.35
C ARG A 65 6.54 -15.16 1.89
N ALA A 66 5.28 -15.35 2.23
CA ALA A 66 4.49 -16.50 1.78
C ALA A 66 4.35 -16.56 0.25
N LEU A 67 4.44 -15.42 -0.44
CA LEU A 67 4.28 -15.30 -1.89
C LEU A 67 5.56 -15.58 -2.67
N CYS A 68 6.73 -15.57 -2.02
CA CYS A 68 8.01 -15.90 -2.65
C CYS A 68 8.02 -17.33 -3.20
N PRO A 69 8.49 -17.57 -4.43
CA PRO A 69 8.67 -18.92 -4.97
C PRO A 69 9.47 -19.83 -4.04
N ARG A 70 9.18 -21.13 -4.04
CA ARG A 70 9.88 -22.11 -3.19
C ARG A 70 10.84 -22.97 -4.00
N LYS A 71 12.04 -23.18 -3.46
CA LYS A 71 12.99 -24.16 -4.00
C LYS A 71 12.42 -25.56 -3.84
N THR A 72 12.54 -26.36 -4.90
CA THR A 72 12.15 -27.77 -4.91
C THR A 72 13.42 -28.64 -5.01
N PRO A 73 13.54 -29.76 -4.28
CA PRO A 73 14.78 -30.55 -4.26
C PRO A 73 15.25 -31.08 -5.62
N SER A 74 14.33 -31.37 -6.53
CA SER A 74 14.62 -32.12 -7.77
C SER A 74 13.83 -31.64 -9.00
N GLY A 75 13.32 -30.40 -8.98
CA GLY A 75 12.45 -29.89 -10.05
C GLY A 75 12.45 -28.36 -10.20
N PRO A 76 11.61 -27.82 -11.09
CA PRO A 76 11.42 -26.38 -11.23
C PRO A 76 10.81 -25.80 -9.96
N SER A 77 11.22 -24.58 -9.60
CA SER A 77 10.74 -23.92 -8.39
C SER A 77 9.21 -23.81 -8.38
N LYS A 78 8.61 -24.07 -7.22
CA LYS A 78 7.17 -23.92 -7.02
C LYS A 78 6.85 -22.42 -7.00
N THR A 79 6.00 -21.99 -7.92
CA THR A 79 5.49 -20.62 -8.01
C THR A 79 4.01 -20.59 -7.62
N PHE A 80 3.49 -19.39 -7.36
CA PHE A 80 2.17 -19.21 -6.79
C PHE A 80 1.37 -18.17 -7.58
N PRO A 81 0.94 -18.48 -8.82
CA PRO A 81 0.16 -17.55 -9.63
C PRO A 81 -1.24 -17.32 -9.05
N LEU A 82 -1.90 -16.24 -9.47
CA LEU A 82 -3.30 -15.93 -9.12
C LEU A 82 -4.27 -17.03 -9.59
N VAL A 83 -4.06 -17.51 -10.81
CA VAL A 83 -4.85 -18.55 -11.50
C VAL A 83 -3.90 -19.63 -12.02
N GLY A 84 -4.35 -20.89 -12.05
CA GLY A 84 -3.61 -21.98 -12.73
C GLY A 84 -3.01 -23.06 -11.82
N GLY A 85 -3.61 -23.35 -10.67
CA GLY A 85 -3.25 -24.51 -9.85
C GLY A 85 -4.47 -25.10 -9.13
N ASN A 86 -4.39 -26.37 -8.72
CA ASN A 86 -5.37 -26.98 -7.80
C ASN A 86 -5.18 -26.40 -6.39
N ARG A 87 -5.51 -25.11 -6.21
CA ARG A 87 -5.45 -24.44 -4.91
C ARG A 87 -6.64 -24.91 -4.08
N GLN A 88 -6.35 -25.68 -3.04
CA GLN A 88 -7.32 -26.05 -2.02
C GLN A 88 -7.18 -25.07 -0.86
N ASP A 89 -7.98 -24.01 -0.91
CA ASP A 89 -8.01 -23.05 0.17
C ASP A 89 -8.73 -23.66 1.40
N PRO A 90 -8.27 -23.39 2.64
CA PRO A 90 -8.96 -23.82 3.85
C PRO A 90 -10.40 -23.26 3.95
N GLU A 91 -11.23 -23.85 4.80
CA GLU A 91 -12.64 -23.47 4.95
C GLU A 91 -12.78 -22.00 5.40
N SER A 92 -11.91 -21.55 6.31
CA SER A 92 -11.84 -20.16 6.76
C SER A 92 -11.65 -19.18 5.60
N VAL A 93 -10.74 -19.50 4.67
CA VAL A 93 -10.46 -18.69 3.47
C VAL A 93 -11.63 -18.75 2.48
N GLN A 94 -12.24 -19.93 2.30
CA GLN A 94 -13.42 -20.08 1.44
C GLN A 94 -14.60 -19.26 1.95
N LYS A 95 -14.88 -19.29 3.26
CA LYS A 95 -15.95 -18.49 3.86
C LYS A 95 -15.73 -16.99 3.70
N LEU A 96 -14.51 -16.50 3.90
CA LEU A 96 -14.20 -15.08 3.67
C LEU A 96 -14.31 -14.69 2.19
N ARG A 97 -13.99 -15.60 1.26
CA ARG A 97 -14.28 -15.38 -0.16
C ARG A 97 -15.78 -15.24 -0.40
N SER A 98 -16.60 -16.13 0.16
CA SER A 98 -18.05 -16.07 0.05
C SER A 98 -18.62 -14.77 0.65
N LEU A 99 -18.06 -14.27 1.77
CA LEU A 99 -18.40 -12.96 2.32
C LEU A 99 -18.17 -11.83 1.30
N LEU A 100 -17.03 -11.86 0.59
CA LEU A 100 -16.71 -10.86 -0.44
C LEU A 100 -17.62 -11.00 -1.67
N GLU A 101 -17.94 -12.22 -2.09
CA GLU A 101 -18.89 -12.49 -3.17
C GLU A 101 -20.27 -11.93 -2.83
N LYS A 102 -20.75 -12.18 -1.60
CA LYS A 102 -22.01 -11.63 -1.09
C LYS A 102 -21.98 -10.10 -1.01
N THR A 103 -20.88 -9.52 -0.53
CA THR A 103 -20.69 -8.06 -0.49
C THR A 103 -20.70 -7.45 -1.91
N ALA A 104 -20.17 -8.19 -2.90
CA ALA A 104 -20.19 -7.76 -4.29
C ALA A 104 -21.60 -7.75 -4.90
N THR A 105 -22.54 -8.60 -4.45
CA THR A 105 -23.92 -8.60 -4.98
C THR A 105 -24.67 -7.33 -4.60
N PHE A 106 -24.28 -6.65 -3.52
CA PHE A 106 -24.90 -5.37 -3.16
C PHE A 106 -24.69 -4.29 -4.24
N ILE A 107 -23.68 -4.44 -5.11
CA ILE A 107 -23.48 -3.55 -6.25
C ILE A 107 -24.66 -3.64 -7.23
N ASP A 108 -25.22 -4.84 -7.40
CA ASP A 108 -26.37 -5.08 -8.26
C ASP A 108 -27.67 -4.54 -7.64
N GLU A 109 -27.75 -4.51 -6.30
CA GLU A 109 -28.87 -3.94 -5.53
C GLU A 109 -28.83 -2.39 -5.43
N ALA A 110 -27.66 -1.80 -5.72
CA ALA A 110 -27.43 -0.36 -5.72
C ALA A 110 -26.90 0.12 -7.09
N PRO A 111 -27.68 -0.04 -8.18
CA PRO A 111 -27.22 0.34 -9.52
C PRO A 111 -26.80 1.82 -9.57
N PRO A 112 -25.78 2.16 -10.37
CA PRO A 112 -25.32 3.53 -10.49
C PRO A 112 -26.42 4.42 -11.08
N ASP A 113 -26.62 5.59 -10.47
CA ASP A 113 -27.56 6.57 -11.01
C ASP A 113 -27.12 6.97 -12.45
N PRO A 114 -28.06 7.26 -13.37
CA PRO A 114 -27.75 7.56 -14.77
C PRO A 114 -27.20 8.98 -14.98
N GLY A 115 -26.59 9.22 -16.15
CA GLY A 115 -26.18 10.55 -16.62
C GLY A 115 -24.69 10.88 -16.43
N PRO A 116 -24.18 11.94 -17.11
CA PRO A 116 -22.79 12.36 -17.05
C PRO A 116 -22.45 12.95 -15.67
N ARG A 117 -21.26 12.63 -15.14
CA ARG A 117 -20.83 13.01 -13.79
C ARG A 117 -19.42 13.54 -13.81
N ARG A 118 -19.14 14.47 -12.89
CA ARG A 118 -17.79 15.02 -12.65
C ARG A 118 -17.11 14.45 -11.40
N PHE A 119 -17.90 13.93 -10.46
CA PHE A 119 -17.47 13.38 -9.18
C PHE A 119 -18.04 11.96 -9.02
N GLY A 120 -17.69 11.30 -7.92
CA GLY A 120 -18.20 9.97 -7.58
C GLY A 120 -19.72 9.85 -7.61
N ASN A 121 -20.20 8.63 -7.91
CA ASN A 121 -21.60 8.29 -8.01
C ASN A 121 -22.21 8.14 -6.61
N VAL A 122 -23.25 8.93 -6.32
CA VAL A 122 -23.95 8.93 -5.03
C VAL A 122 -24.61 7.59 -4.68
N SER A 123 -24.88 6.70 -5.65
CA SER A 123 -25.38 5.34 -5.40
C SER A 123 -24.40 4.51 -4.58
N PHE A 124 -23.12 4.88 -4.51
CA PHE A 124 -22.16 4.29 -3.58
C PHE A 124 -22.60 4.43 -2.11
N ARG A 125 -23.30 5.51 -1.74
CA ARG A 125 -23.87 5.67 -0.39
C ARG A 125 -24.92 4.61 -0.10
N LYS A 126 -25.77 4.31 -1.09
CA LYS A 126 -26.77 3.24 -0.98
C LYS A 126 -26.08 1.89 -0.83
N TRP A 127 -25.06 1.62 -1.65
CA TRP A 127 -24.25 0.40 -1.52
C TRP A 127 -23.64 0.25 -0.12
N PHE A 128 -23.05 1.33 0.39
CA PHE A 128 -22.42 1.32 1.71
C PHE A 128 -23.44 1.12 2.83
N GLN A 129 -24.65 1.71 2.72
CA GLN A 129 -25.75 1.48 3.66
C GLN A 129 -26.21 0.01 3.67
N LEU A 130 -26.26 -0.65 2.51
CA LEU A 130 -26.58 -2.08 2.43
C LEU A 130 -25.53 -2.92 3.17
N LEU A 131 -24.25 -2.62 2.96
CA LEU A 131 -23.16 -3.26 3.68
C LEU A 131 -23.26 -2.99 5.19
N GLU A 132 -23.41 -1.74 5.60
CA GLU A 132 -23.50 -1.33 7.01
C GLU A 132 -24.67 -2.01 7.75
N GLY A 133 -25.82 -2.13 7.08
CA GLY A 133 -26.99 -2.80 7.64
C GLY A 133 -26.85 -4.32 7.77
N GLN A 134 -25.99 -4.95 6.97
CA GLN A 134 -25.83 -6.41 6.93
C GLN A 134 -24.49 -6.92 7.47
N VAL A 135 -23.53 -6.05 7.77
CA VAL A 135 -22.16 -6.43 8.14
C VAL A 135 -22.08 -7.37 9.34
N GLU A 136 -22.94 -7.18 10.34
CA GLU A 136 -22.97 -8.10 11.50
C GLU A 136 -23.46 -9.49 11.09
N GLY A 137 -24.51 -9.56 10.26
CA GLY A 137 -25.01 -10.82 9.71
C GLY A 137 -23.96 -11.52 8.85
N LEU A 138 -23.23 -10.76 8.01
CA LEU A 138 -22.12 -11.29 7.21
C LEU A 138 -21.01 -11.86 8.09
N LEU A 139 -20.63 -11.17 9.17
CA LEU A 139 -19.63 -11.68 10.11
C LEU A 139 -20.11 -12.99 10.75
N ARG A 140 -21.35 -13.04 11.24
CA ARG A 140 -21.94 -14.24 11.86
C ARG A 140 -22.07 -15.42 10.89
N GLU A 141 -22.33 -15.15 9.61
CA GLU A 141 -22.47 -16.19 8.59
C GLU A 141 -21.11 -16.77 8.17
N PHE A 142 -20.08 -15.93 8.04
CA PHE A 142 -18.82 -16.31 7.38
C PHE A 142 -17.59 -16.36 8.30
N VAL A 143 -17.70 -15.92 9.56
CA VAL A 143 -16.63 -16.04 10.57
C VAL A 143 -17.07 -17.04 11.63
N SER A 144 -16.13 -17.86 12.13
CA SER A 144 -16.48 -18.90 13.10
C SER A 144 -16.94 -18.33 14.44
N GLU A 145 -17.88 -19.02 15.10
CA GLU A 145 -18.37 -18.64 16.43
C GLU A 145 -17.24 -18.62 17.49
N GLU A 146 -16.20 -19.43 17.35
CA GLU A 146 -15.02 -19.38 18.22
C GLU A 146 -14.29 -18.02 18.18
N VAL A 147 -14.31 -17.36 17.02
CA VAL A 147 -13.68 -16.04 16.81
C VAL A 147 -14.63 -14.93 17.26
N LEU A 148 -15.92 -15.04 16.94
CA LEU A 148 -16.91 -14.01 17.26
C LEU A 148 -17.28 -14.01 18.74
N GLY A 149 -17.33 -15.19 19.37
CA GLY A 149 -17.55 -15.41 20.79
C GLY A 149 -16.26 -15.49 21.61
N TYR A 150 -15.18 -14.86 21.15
CA TYR A 150 -13.92 -14.81 21.89
C TYR A 150 -14.17 -14.26 23.31
N ARG A 151 -13.68 -14.97 24.33
CA ARG A 151 -14.01 -14.70 25.74
C ARG A 151 -13.64 -13.27 26.12
N VAL A 152 -14.59 -12.52 26.69
CA VAL A 152 -14.37 -11.14 27.09
C VAL A 152 -13.94 -11.05 28.55
N SER A 153 -12.90 -10.27 28.83
CA SER A 153 -12.48 -9.96 30.21
C SER A 153 -13.60 -9.26 30.97
N GLY A 154 -14.05 -9.84 32.09
CA GLY A 154 -15.14 -9.30 32.92
C GLY A 154 -16.43 -10.11 32.90
N GLU A 155 -16.61 -11.06 31.97
CA GLU A 155 -17.80 -11.94 31.93
C GLU A 155 -17.78 -13.06 32.99
N ALA A 156 -16.64 -13.31 33.64
CA ALA A 156 -16.48 -14.43 34.58
C ALA A 156 -17.14 -14.21 35.96
N SER A 157 -17.85 -13.10 36.20
CA SER A 157 -18.40 -12.77 37.52
C SER A 157 -19.75 -12.04 37.53
N SER A 158 -20.66 -12.30 36.58
CA SER A 158 -22.05 -11.84 36.73
C SER A 158 -22.92 -12.84 37.52
N GLN A 159 -22.50 -13.11 38.75
CA GLN A 159 -23.39 -13.33 39.90
C GLN A 159 -23.01 -12.28 40.94
N GLY A 160 -23.55 -11.06 40.81
CA GLY A 160 -23.20 -9.98 41.74
C GLY A 160 -23.70 -8.62 41.27
N THR A 161 -24.78 -8.19 41.91
CA THR A 161 -25.36 -6.84 42.00
C THR A 161 -24.47 -5.63 41.66
N GLY A 162 -24.96 -4.80 40.74
CA GLY A 162 -25.00 -3.33 40.89
C GLY A 162 -23.75 -2.53 40.50
N GLU A 163 -23.78 -1.93 39.31
CA GLU A 163 -23.73 -0.47 39.06
C GLU A 163 -23.64 -0.27 37.53
N GLU A 164 -24.76 0.14 36.94
CA GLU A 164 -24.91 0.40 35.50
C GLU A 164 -24.35 1.78 35.17
N ASP A 165 -23.06 1.84 34.82
CA ASP A 165 -22.51 2.99 34.10
C ASP A 165 -23.00 2.96 32.64
N GLY A 166 -24.12 3.65 32.38
CA GLY A 166 -24.43 4.49 31.21
C GLY A 166 -24.40 3.96 29.77
N ASP A 167 -23.66 2.91 29.41
CA ASP A 167 -23.62 2.33 28.06
C ASP A 167 -23.18 0.84 28.13
N GLY A 168 -23.92 0.04 28.90
CA GLY A 168 -23.61 -1.32 29.33
C GLY A 168 -23.59 -2.41 28.24
N LYS A 169 -23.08 -2.12 27.03
CA LYS A 169 -22.82 -3.13 26.00
C LYS A 169 -21.41 -3.71 26.20
N THR A 170 -21.32 -5.00 26.54
CA THR A 170 -20.05 -5.73 26.50
C THR A 170 -19.49 -5.68 25.08
N ARG A 171 -18.31 -5.08 24.92
CA ARG A 171 -17.61 -4.97 23.63
C ARG A 171 -17.01 -6.32 23.27
N GLY A 172 -17.23 -6.77 22.05
CA GLY A 172 -16.74 -8.07 21.57
C GLY A 172 -15.89 -7.97 20.32
N ALA A 173 -15.40 -9.12 19.86
CA ALA A 173 -14.66 -9.26 18.61
C ALA A 173 -15.43 -8.69 17.40
N ILE A 174 -16.76 -8.86 17.38
CA ILE A 174 -17.63 -8.34 16.32
C ILE A 174 -17.50 -6.82 16.18
N ASP A 175 -17.47 -6.06 17.28
CA ASP A 175 -17.45 -4.59 17.22
C ASP A 175 -16.13 -4.10 16.60
N GLU A 176 -14.99 -4.71 16.96
CA GLU A 176 -13.70 -4.38 16.36
C GLU A 176 -13.61 -4.82 14.88
N LEU A 177 -14.00 -6.06 14.57
CA LEU A 177 -13.96 -6.59 13.20
C LEU A 177 -14.84 -5.77 12.25
N LYS A 178 -16.03 -5.36 12.71
CA LYS A 178 -16.96 -4.52 11.95
C LYS A 178 -16.32 -3.19 11.56
N ALA A 179 -15.61 -2.53 12.47
CA ALA A 179 -15.00 -1.24 12.18
C ALA A 179 -13.96 -1.34 11.05
N TYR A 180 -13.07 -2.33 11.10
CA TYR A 180 -12.06 -2.52 10.06
C TYR A 180 -12.66 -2.97 8.71
N LEU A 181 -13.69 -3.84 8.74
CA LEU A 181 -14.37 -4.29 7.53
C LEU A 181 -15.14 -3.15 6.84
N LEU A 182 -15.91 -2.34 7.58
CA LEU A 182 -16.59 -1.17 7.02
C LEU A 182 -15.61 -0.11 6.51
N GLY A 183 -14.51 0.11 7.23
CA GLY A 183 -13.45 1.03 6.81
C GLY A 183 -12.73 0.60 5.53
N SER A 184 -12.92 -0.63 5.05
CA SER A 184 -12.15 -1.21 3.96
C SER A 184 -12.63 -0.90 2.54
N PHE A 185 -13.81 -0.28 2.35
CA PHE A 185 -14.41 -0.16 1.02
C PHE A 185 -14.51 1.27 0.46
N GLY A 186 -13.96 2.26 1.18
CA GLY A 186 -13.99 3.68 0.77
C GLY A 186 -14.82 4.56 1.71
N SER A 187 -14.86 5.87 1.46
CA SER A 187 -15.67 6.81 2.23
C SER A 187 -17.00 7.11 1.51
N PRO A 188 -18.16 6.76 2.09
CA PRO A 188 -19.46 7.11 1.48
C PRO A 188 -19.74 8.62 1.50
N GLN A 189 -19.12 9.38 2.42
CA GLN A 189 -19.27 10.83 2.45
C GLN A 189 -18.51 11.49 1.30
N ARG A 190 -17.24 11.11 1.12
CA ARG A 190 -16.34 11.69 0.10
C ARG A 190 -16.44 11.03 -1.27
N LEU A 191 -17.05 9.85 -1.36
CA LEU A 191 -17.14 9.04 -2.59
C LEU A 191 -15.76 8.69 -3.15
N ASP A 192 -14.82 8.38 -2.25
CA ASP A 192 -13.43 8.09 -2.56
C ASP A 192 -12.97 6.74 -2.01
N TYR A 193 -11.89 6.20 -2.59
CA TYR A 193 -11.19 5.01 -2.14
C TYR A 193 -9.68 5.21 -2.28
N GLY A 194 -8.88 4.62 -1.40
CA GLY A 194 -7.42 4.71 -1.44
C GLY A 194 -6.74 3.80 -0.44
N THR A 195 -5.42 3.96 -0.31
CA THR A 195 -4.54 3.05 0.43
C THR A 195 -4.84 2.96 1.94
N GLY A 196 -5.47 3.98 2.53
CA GLY A 196 -5.96 3.90 3.91
C GLY A 196 -7.11 2.90 4.10
N HIS A 197 -7.98 2.77 3.10
CA HIS A 197 -9.05 1.78 3.09
C HIS A 197 -8.51 0.37 2.82
N GLU A 198 -7.55 0.24 1.89
CA GLU A 198 -6.80 -1.01 1.69
C GLU A 198 -6.10 -1.48 2.97
N LEU A 199 -5.50 -0.55 3.74
CA LEU A 199 -4.90 -0.82 5.04
C LEU A 199 -5.93 -1.29 6.06
N SER A 200 -7.16 -0.75 6.05
CA SER A 200 -8.25 -1.22 6.91
C SER A 200 -8.63 -2.67 6.60
N PHE A 201 -8.63 -3.08 5.33
CA PHE A 201 -8.86 -4.49 4.97
C PHE A 201 -7.74 -5.41 5.48
N LEU A 202 -6.49 -4.96 5.35
CA LEU A 202 -5.35 -5.70 5.89
C LEU A 202 -5.46 -5.86 7.42
N ALA A 203 -5.87 -4.81 8.14
CA ALA A 203 -6.12 -4.87 9.57
C ALA A 203 -7.30 -5.79 9.93
N PHE A 204 -8.37 -5.82 9.13
CA PHE A 204 -9.45 -6.79 9.30
C PHE A 204 -8.94 -8.24 9.24
N LEU A 205 -8.13 -8.58 8.23
CA LEU A 205 -7.51 -9.91 8.13
C LEU A 205 -6.52 -10.18 9.28
N GLY A 206 -5.79 -9.15 9.71
CA GLY A 206 -4.91 -9.23 10.87
C GLY A 206 -5.68 -9.51 12.16
N CYS A 207 -6.84 -8.89 12.38
CA CYS A 207 -7.71 -9.17 13.51
C CYS A 207 -8.16 -10.63 13.51
N LEU A 208 -8.63 -11.13 12.35
CA LEU A 208 -8.98 -12.55 12.19
C LEU A 208 -7.81 -13.48 12.45
N TRP A 209 -6.59 -13.10 12.04
CA TRP A 209 -5.37 -13.83 12.37
C TRP A 209 -5.12 -13.88 13.87
N LYS A 210 -5.12 -12.72 14.55
CA LYS A 210 -4.88 -12.61 16.00
C LYS A 210 -5.90 -13.40 16.81
N LEU A 211 -7.16 -13.44 16.37
CA LEU A 211 -8.23 -14.22 17.00
C LEU A 211 -8.21 -15.71 16.62
N GLY A 212 -7.29 -16.13 15.74
CA GLY A 212 -7.10 -17.53 15.39
C GLY A 212 -8.14 -18.09 14.43
N SER A 213 -8.66 -17.26 13.51
CA SER A 213 -9.65 -17.68 12.49
C SER A 213 -9.10 -18.68 11.46
N PHE A 214 -7.77 -18.77 11.33
CA PHE A 214 -7.09 -19.52 10.27
C PHE A 214 -6.37 -20.79 10.76
N LYS A 215 -6.84 -21.37 11.87
CA LYS A 215 -6.27 -22.59 12.48
C LYS A 215 -6.42 -23.85 11.63
N ASP A 216 -7.31 -23.83 10.65
CA ASP A 216 -7.60 -24.91 9.70
C ASP A 216 -6.56 -25.01 8.57
N GLY A 217 -5.62 -24.07 8.48
CA GLY A 217 -4.52 -24.09 7.51
C GLY A 217 -3.15 -24.39 8.12
N THR A 218 -2.20 -24.80 7.28
CA THR A 218 -0.80 -25.01 7.68
C THR A 218 -0.04 -23.68 7.68
N GLN A 219 0.46 -23.28 8.85
CA GLN A 219 1.35 -22.12 9.00
C GLN A 219 2.72 -22.36 8.33
N GLY A 220 3.46 -21.29 8.08
CA GLY A 220 4.76 -21.35 7.39
C GLY A 220 4.67 -21.00 5.90
N GLY A 221 3.55 -20.45 5.46
CA GLY A 221 3.39 -19.86 4.14
C GLY A 221 2.18 -20.37 3.36
N ASP A 222 1.59 -21.51 3.71
CA ASP A 222 0.46 -22.07 2.96
C ASP A 222 -0.84 -21.35 3.29
N ILE A 223 -1.16 -21.19 4.57
CA ILE A 223 -2.33 -20.42 5.00
C ILE A 223 -2.19 -18.94 4.67
N GLU A 224 -1.02 -18.33 4.89
CA GLU A 224 -0.74 -16.93 4.57
C GLU A 224 -0.94 -16.64 3.08
N ARG A 225 -0.48 -17.54 2.22
CA ARG A 225 -0.68 -17.44 0.77
C ARG A 225 -2.15 -17.60 0.39
N SER A 226 -2.88 -18.49 1.06
CA SER A 226 -4.32 -18.67 0.86
C SER A 226 -5.10 -17.41 1.27
N ILE A 227 -4.67 -16.72 2.33
CA ILE A 227 -5.24 -15.41 2.72
C ILE A 227 -5.03 -14.38 1.61
N VAL A 228 -3.80 -14.24 1.09
CA VAL A 228 -3.51 -13.24 0.04
C VAL A 228 -4.23 -13.58 -1.27
N LEU A 229 -4.01 -14.77 -1.82
CA LEU A 229 -4.51 -15.12 -3.15
C LEU A 229 -6.00 -15.51 -3.13
N GLY A 230 -6.50 -15.93 -1.97
CA GLY A 230 -7.84 -16.47 -1.80
C GLY A 230 -8.84 -15.52 -1.14
N VAL A 231 -8.38 -14.46 -0.48
CA VAL A 231 -9.22 -13.40 0.14
C VAL A 231 -8.81 -12.00 -0.33
N PHE A 232 -7.53 -11.63 -0.24
CA PHE A 232 -7.08 -10.28 -0.59
C PHE A 232 -7.23 -9.95 -2.07
N GLU A 233 -6.85 -10.86 -2.99
CA GLU A 233 -7.08 -10.65 -4.43
C GLU A 233 -8.58 -10.57 -4.78
N PRO A 234 -9.48 -11.46 -4.29
CA PRO A 234 -10.92 -11.26 -4.43
C PRO A 234 -11.42 -9.92 -3.90
N TYR A 235 -10.92 -9.43 -2.76
CA TYR A 235 -11.25 -8.11 -2.24
C TYR A 235 -10.88 -7.00 -3.23
N LEU A 236 -9.67 -7.05 -3.82
CA LEU A 236 -9.26 -6.09 -4.84
C LEU A 236 -10.18 -6.12 -6.07
N LYS A 237 -10.72 -7.29 -6.46
CA LYS A 237 -11.71 -7.39 -7.54
C LYS A 237 -13.02 -6.68 -7.18
N VAL A 238 -13.51 -6.82 -5.95
CA VAL A 238 -14.69 -6.08 -5.46
C VAL A 238 -14.42 -4.59 -5.50
N VAL A 239 -13.28 -4.14 -4.96
CA VAL A 239 -12.88 -2.73 -4.95
C VAL A 239 -12.78 -2.15 -6.37
N ARG A 240 -12.12 -2.84 -7.30
CA ARG A 240 -12.03 -2.39 -8.70
C ARG A 240 -13.42 -2.26 -9.33
N ARG A 241 -14.35 -3.17 -9.03
CA ARG A 241 -15.74 -3.08 -9.48
C ARG A 241 -16.45 -1.88 -8.85
N LEU A 242 -16.23 -1.58 -7.57
CA LEU A 242 -16.77 -0.38 -6.91
C LEU A 242 -16.24 0.91 -7.55
N ILE A 243 -14.92 1.00 -7.76
CA ILE A 243 -14.27 2.17 -8.39
C ILE A 243 -14.86 2.41 -9.77
N LEU A 244 -14.99 1.36 -10.61
CA LEU A 244 -15.52 1.51 -11.96
C LEU A 244 -17.02 1.82 -11.96
N THR A 245 -17.81 1.11 -11.15
CA THR A 245 -19.27 1.24 -11.14
C THR A 245 -19.71 2.59 -10.59
N TYR A 246 -19.05 3.05 -9.53
CA TYR A 246 -19.39 4.30 -8.85
C TYR A 246 -18.44 5.44 -9.15
N THR A 247 -17.47 5.26 -10.04
CA THR A 247 -16.50 6.31 -10.41
C THR A 247 -15.85 6.94 -9.18
N LEU A 248 -15.42 6.10 -8.22
CA LEU A 248 -14.87 6.58 -6.95
C LEU A 248 -13.59 7.38 -7.18
N GLU A 249 -13.44 8.45 -6.43
CA GLU A 249 -12.27 9.31 -6.52
C GLU A 249 -11.07 8.69 -5.78
N PRO A 250 -9.82 8.96 -6.23
CA PRO A 250 -8.63 8.57 -5.50
C PRO A 250 -8.48 9.32 -4.16
N ALA A 251 -8.62 8.61 -3.04
CA ALA A 251 -8.49 9.16 -1.69
C ALA A 251 -7.02 9.40 -1.32
N GLY A 252 -6.72 10.59 -0.78
CA GLY A 252 -5.34 10.95 -0.40
C GLY A 252 -4.39 11.02 -1.60
N SER A 253 -4.92 11.21 -2.82
CA SER A 253 -4.14 11.12 -4.04
C SER A 253 -3.06 12.18 -4.14
N HIS A 254 -1.87 11.71 -4.51
CA HIS A 254 -0.74 12.53 -4.89
C HIS A 254 -0.75 12.86 -6.40
N GLY A 255 -1.82 12.49 -7.11
CA GLY A 255 -1.87 12.47 -8.57
C GLY A 255 -0.71 11.65 -9.12
N VAL A 256 0.01 12.23 -10.10
CA VAL A 256 1.19 11.61 -10.71
C VAL A 256 2.36 11.35 -9.74
N TRP A 257 2.33 11.90 -8.52
CA TRP A 257 3.36 11.69 -7.51
C TRP A 257 3.08 10.51 -6.57
N GLY A 258 1.97 9.78 -6.77
CA GLY A 258 1.67 8.54 -6.06
C GLY A 258 2.14 7.31 -6.86
N LEU A 259 2.33 6.19 -6.16
CA LEU A 259 2.61 4.90 -6.82
C LEU A 259 1.46 4.49 -7.75
N ASP A 260 0.24 4.59 -7.21
CA ASP A 260 -1.03 4.24 -7.81
C ASP A 260 -2.11 5.08 -7.12
N ASP A 261 -3.25 5.29 -7.78
CA ASP A 261 -4.34 6.12 -7.27
C ASP A 261 -5.07 5.48 -6.08
N HIS A 262 -5.14 4.15 -6.02
CA HIS A 262 -6.02 3.41 -5.13
C HIS A 262 -5.30 2.36 -4.26
N SER A 263 -4.28 1.69 -4.79
CA SER A 263 -3.75 0.45 -4.19
C SER A 263 -2.24 0.46 -3.98
N PHE A 264 -1.76 -0.25 -2.96
CA PHE A 264 -0.33 -0.44 -2.70
C PHE A 264 0.03 -1.92 -2.52
N MET A 265 -0.78 -2.68 -1.76
CA MET A 265 -0.56 -4.10 -1.47
C MET A 265 -0.34 -5.01 -2.69
N PRO A 266 -1.08 -4.90 -3.82
CA PRO A 266 -0.83 -5.76 -4.97
C PRO A 266 0.59 -5.61 -5.55
N TYR A 267 1.23 -4.44 -5.39
CA TYR A 267 2.61 -4.23 -5.82
C TYR A 267 3.62 -4.91 -4.89
N ILE A 268 3.34 -4.95 -3.58
CA ILE A 268 4.14 -5.71 -2.62
C ILE A 268 4.01 -7.20 -2.92
N PHE A 269 2.79 -7.75 -2.82
CA PHE A 269 2.58 -9.20 -2.99
C PHE A 269 2.91 -9.70 -4.39
N GLY A 270 2.57 -8.92 -5.42
CA GLY A 270 2.83 -9.28 -6.81
C GLY A 270 4.31 -9.27 -7.18
N SER A 271 5.11 -8.36 -6.61
CA SER A 271 6.56 -8.40 -6.78
C SER A 271 7.18 -9.58 -6.02
N ALA A 272 6.63 -9.98 -4.87
CA ALA A 272 7.07 -11.17 -4.16
C ALA A 272 6.85 -12.47 -4.94
N GLN A 273 5.73 -12.60 -5.68
CA GLN A 273 5.48 -13.76 -6.56
C GLN A 273 6.60 -13.99 -7.60
N LEU A 274 7.42 -12.97 -7.88
CA LEU A 274 8.44 -12.97 -8.93
C LEU A 274 9.87 -12.93 -8.40
N THR A 275 10.08 -12.92 -7.07
CA THR A 275 11.43 -12.95 -6.46
C THR A 275 12.14 -14.27 -6.77
N ARG A 276 13.46 -14.34 -6.50
CA ARG A 276 14.16 -15.63 -6.54
C ARG A 276 13.51 -16.65 -5.57
N PRO A 277 13.64 -17.96 -5.85
CA PRO A 277 13.15 -19.00 -4.95
C PRO A 277 13.86 -19.02 -3.59
N ILE A 278 13.11 -19.32 -2.54
CA ILE A 278 13.58 -19.41 -1.15
C ILE A 278 13.29 -20.79 -0.54
N THR A 279 14.05 -21.18 0.49
CA THR A 279 13.70 -22.26 1.43
C THR A 279 12.86 -21.73 2.60
N GLU A 280 12.41 -22.61 3.49
CA GLU A 280 11.64 -22.20 4.67
C GLU A 280 12.42 -21.35 5.68
N ASP A 281 13.76 -21.44 5.71
CA ASP A 281 14.61 -20.65 6.60
C ASP A 281 15.24 -19.41 5.92
N ASP A 282 15.01 -19.23 4.63
CA ASP A 282 15.57 -18.10 3.86
C ASP A 282 14.79 -16.80 4.18
N ILE A 283 15.51 -15.69 4.39
CA ILE A 283 14.93 -14.34 4.47
C ILE A 283 14.33 -13.90 3.12
N MET A 284 13.56 -12.80 3.15
CA MET A 284 13.11 -12.14 1.92
C MET A 284 14.29 -11.83 0.98
N PRO A 285 14.20 -12.20 -0.31
CA PRO A 285 15.25 -11.88 -1.26
C PRO A 285 15.44 -10.38 -1.43
N LEU A 286 16.70 -9.93 -1.33
CA LEU A 286 17.04 -8.52 -1.56
C LEU A 286 17.08 -8.16 -3.04
N GLU A 287 17.38 -9.14 -3.91
CA GLU A 287 17.58 -9.01 -5.35
C GLU A 287 17.26 -10.34 -6.06
N GLY A 288 17.19 -10.30 -7.39
CA GLY A 288 16.97 -11.44 -8.26
C GLY A 288 15.50 -11.78 -8.50
N SER A 289 15.28 -12.77 -9.37
CA SER A 289 13.96 -13.21 -9.81
C SER A 289 13.93 -14.71 -10.04
N VAL A 290 12.75 -15.32 -9.97
CA VAL A 290 12.56 -16.71 -10.34
C VAL A 290 12.81 -16.92 -11.84
N GLU A 291 13.22 -18.12 -12.20
CA GLU A 291 13.40 -18.50 -13.59
C GLU A 291 12.14 -18.22 -14.42
N ARG A 292 12.31 -17.65 -15.62
CA ARG A 292 11.23 -17.24 -16.53
C ARG A 292 10.29 -16.16 -15.98
N ALA A 293 10.64 -15.48 -14.89
CA ALA A 293 9.92 -14.27 -14.49
C ALA A 293 9.93 -13.23 -15.63
N PRO A 294 8.84 -12.45 -15.80
CA PRO A 294 8.83 -11.32 -16.73
C PRO A 294 9.91 -10.30 -16.33
N LYS A 295 10.38 -9.51 -17.28
CA LYS A 295 11.33 -8.43 -16.97
C LYS A 295 10.56 -7.29 -16.31
N PRO A 296 11.17 -6.52 -15.37
CA PRO A 296 10.53 -5.32 -14.83
C PRO A 296 10.01 -4.35 -15.90
N GLY A 297 10.78 -4.15 -16.97
CA GLY A 297 10.37 -3.33 -18.12
C GLY A 297 9.20 -3.89 -18.94
N ASP A 298 8.66 -5.06 -18.63
CA ASP A 298 7.42 -5.55 -19.24
C ASP A 298 6.17 -4.88 -18.65
N VAL A 299 6.28 -4.20 -17.50
CA VAL A 299 5.20 -3.41 -16.88
C VAL A 299 4.66 -2.32 -17.82
N VAL A 300 5.51 -1.76 -18.68
CA VAL A 300 5.14 -0.67 -19.59
C VAL A 300 4.68 -1.18 -20.97
N LYS A 301 4.57 -2.49 -21.16
CA LYS A 301 4.18 -3.13 -22.43
C LYS A 301 2.76 -3.67 -22.34
N PRO A 302 1.77 -3.05 -23.01
CA PRO A 302 0.37 -3.44 -22.88
C PRO A 302 0.10 -4.93 -23.11
N GLU A 303 0.74 -5.56 -24.11
CA GLU A 303 0.54 -6.97 -24.44
C GLU A 303 1.11 -7.91 -23.36
N ALA A 304 2.21 -7.51 -22.71
CA ALA A 304 2.76 -8.28 -21.61
C ALA A 304 1.89 -8.15 -20.36
N VAL A 305 1.40 -6.94 -20.06
CA VAL A 305 0.48 -6.70 -18.95
C VAL A 305 -0.80 -7.51 -19.13
N GLU A 306 -1.40 -7.50 -20.32
CA GLU A 306 -2.65 -8.22 -20.58
C GLU A 306 -2.49 -9.74 -20.41
N ARG A 307 -1.34 -10.30 -20.80
CA ARG A 307 -1.04 -11.72 -20.55
C ARG A 307 -0.80 -12.04 -19.07
N LEU A 308 -0.19 -11.12 -18.32
CA LEU A 308 0.29 -11.39 -16.96
C LEU A 308 -0.71 -10.98 -15.87
N ARG A 309 -1.67 -10.09 -16.17
CA ARG A 309 -2.66 -9.59 -15.20
C ARG A 309 -3.53 -10.68 -14.60
N GLU A 310 -3.72 -11.80 -15.30
CA GLU A 310 -4.47 -12.95 -14.80
C GLU A 310 -3.67 -13.85 -13.85
N THR A 311 -2.33 -13.75 -13.84
CA THR A 311 -1.46 -14.68 -13.12
C THR A 311 -0.63 -14.01 -12.02
N ASN A 312 -0.49 -12.68 -12.03
CA ASN A 312 0.33 -11.95 -11.06
C ASN A 312 -0.37 -10.68 -10.54
N MET A 313 -0.32 -10.45 -9.22
CA MET A 313 -0.99 -9.31 -8.58
C MET A 313 -0.44 -7.94 -9.01
N TYR A 314 0.86 -7.84 -9.29
CA TYR A 314 1.49 -6.59 -9.74
C TYR A 314 0.94 -6.22 -11.11
N PHE A 315 1.00 -7.17 -12.06
CA PHE A 315 0.46 -6.98 -13.40
C PHE A 315 -1.07 -6.84 -13.39
N SER A 316 -1.78 -7.43 -12.44
CA SER A 316 -3.22 -7.23 -12.22
C SER A 316 -3.53 -5.76 -11.89
N ALA A 317 -2.74 -5.14 -11.01
CA ALA A 317 -2.86 -3.71 -10.69
C ALA A 317 -2.47 -2.80 -11.86
N ILE A 318 -1.38 -3.11 -12.58
CA ILE A 318 -0.99 -2.37 -13.79
C ILE A 318 -2.08 -2.47 -14.88
N GLY A 319 -2.67 -3.65 -15.05
CA GLY A 319 -3.79 -3.86 -15.97
C GLY A 319 -4.97 -2.95 -15.61
N PHE A 320 -5.30 -2.84 -14.32
CA PHE A 320 -6.34 -1.93 -13.86
C PHE A 320 -6.01 -0.46 -14.16
N ILE A 321 -4.76 -0.02 -13.97
CA ILE A 321 -4.32 1.33 -14.37
C ILE A 321 -4.61 1.58 -15.86
N ASN A 322 -4.27 0.61 -16.73
CA ASN A 322 -4.48 0.76 -18.18
C ASN A 322 -5.97 0.80 -18.55
N ASP A 323 -6.83 0.16 -17.76
CA ASP A 323 -8.28 0.23 -17.95
C ASP A 323 -8.79 1.65 -17.67
N VAL A 324 -8.34 2.26 -16.56
CA VAL A 324 -8.85 3.56 -16.07
C VAL A 324 -8.15 4.79 -16.64
N LYS A 325 -6.84 4.73 -16.91
CA LYS A 325 -6.03 5.84 -17.42
C LYS A 325 -5.78 5.69 -18.91
N LYS A 326 -5.61 6.81 -19.60
CA LYS A 326 -5.31 6.89 -21.03
C LYS A 326 -4.08 7.74 -21.25
N GLY A 327 -3.40 7.50 -22.37
CA GLY A 327 -2.15 8.16 -22.73
C GLY A 327 -0.93 7.30 -22.42
N PRO A 328 0.28 7.83 -22.66
CA PRO A 328 1.53 7.13 -22.39
C PRO A 328 1.71 6.84 -20.90
N PHE A 329 2.16 5.61 -20.57
CA PHE A 329 2.30 5.16 -19.18
C PHE A 329 3.20 6.06 -18.32
N TRP A 330 4.28 6.60 -18.91
CA TRP A 330 5.21 7.48 -18.21
C TRP A 330 4.62 8.85 -17.85
N GLU A 331 3.54 9.30 -18.51
CA GLU A 331 2.88 10.57 -18.18
C GLU A 331 1.97 10.43 -16.96
N HIS A 332 1.21 9.33 -16.88
CA HIS A 332 0.18 9.16 -15.86
C HIS A 332 0.60 8.27 -14.68
N SER A 333 1.72 7.55 -14.81
CA SER A 333 2.27 6.63 -13.81
C SER A 333 3.82 6.69 -13.77
N PRO A 334 4.43 7.87 -13.58
CA PRO A 334 5.89 8.05 -13.68
C PRO A 334 6.69 7.25 -12.64
N ILE A 335 6.20 7.09 -11.40
CA ILE A 335 6.92 6.31 -10.38
C ILE A 335 7.00 4.82 -10.78
N LEU A 336 5.89 4.23 -11.24
CA LEU A 336 5.87 2.85 -11.74
C LEU A 336 6.74 2.71 -13.00
N TYR A 337 6.77 3.73 -13.85
CA TYR A 337 7.64 3.77 -15.02
C TYR A 337 9.12 3.73 -14.60
N ASP A 338 9.54 4.53 -13.63
CA ASP A 338 10.90 4.54 -13.11
C ASP A 338 11.27 3.21 -12.45
N ILE A 339 10.36 2.63 -11.66
CA ILE A 339 10.53 1.30 -11.03
C ILE A 339 10.76 0.22 -12.10
N SER A 340 10.08 0.32 -13.25
CA SER A 340 10.25 -0.64 -14.36
C SER A 340 11.68 -0.67 -14.94
N GLY A 341 12.49 0.38 -14.67
CA GLY A 341 13.90 0.48 -15.05
C GLY A 341 14.88 -0.26 -14.13
N ILE A 342 14.42 -0.81 -13.00
CA ILE A 342 15.28 -1.53 -12.04
C ILE A 342 15.79 -2.84 -12.64
N LYS A 343 17.13 -3.02 -12.65
CA LYS A 343 17.79 -4.17 -13.30
C LYS A 343 18.12 -5.32 -12.35
N ASP A 344 18.14 -5.06 -11.04
CA ASP A 344 18.49 -6.03 -10.00
C ASP A 344 17.39 -7.08 -9.75
N GLY A 345 16.31 -7.08 -10.55
CA GLY A 345 15.21 -8.03 -10.49
C GLY A 345 14.12 -7.70 -9.46
N TRP A 346 13.11 -8.55 -9.43
CA TRP A 346 11.90 -8.38 -8.62
C TRP A 346 12.12 -8.39 -7.10
N GLY A 347 13.18 -9.04 -6.60
CA GLY A 347 13.56 -8.93 -5.18
C GLY A 347 13.93 -7.50 -4.78
N LYS A 348 14.62 -6.77 -5.66
CA LYS A 348 14.95 -5.36 -5.42
C LYS A 348 13.71 -4.47 -5.45
N ILE A 349 12.81 -4.74 -6.39
CA ILE A 349 11.52 -4.06 -6.49
C ILE A 349 10.70 -4.29 -5.24
N ASN A 350 10.53 -5.55 -4.80
CA ASN A 350 9.77 -5.89 -3.59
C ASN A 350 10.31 -5.19 -2.34
N LYS A 351 11.64 -5.22 -2.14
CA LYS A 351 12.31 -4.47 -1.07
C LYS A 351 12.01 -2.97 -1.13
N GLY A 352 12.03 -2.39 -2.34
CA GLY A 352 11.65 -1.00 -2.58
C GLY A 352 10.19 -0.73 -2.22
N MET A 353 9.27 -1.61 -2.62
CA MET A 353 7.84 -1.49 -2.32
C MET A 353 7.57 -1.51 -0.83
N ILE A 354 8.19 -2.40 -0.06
CA ILE A 354 8.04 -2.44 1.41
C ILE A 354 8.50 -1.12 2.05
N LYS A 355 9.64 -0.58 1.60
CA LYS A 355 10.14 0.70 2.12
C LYS A 355 9.23 1.87 1.76
N MET A 356 8.74 1.88 0.52
CA MET A 356 7.84 2.92 0.03
C MET A 356 6.48 2.84 0.71
N PHE A 357 5.96 1.65 1.03
CA PHE A 357 4.75 1.48 1.83
C PHE A 357 4.87 2.14 3.20
N ASN A 358 6.01 1.92 3.87
CA ASN A 358 6.25 2.57 5.16
C ASN A 358 6.27 4.10 5.05
N ALA A 359 6.90 4.64 4.01
CA ALA A 359 7.05 6.09 3.83
C ALA A 359 5.77 6.79 3.35
N GLU A 360 5.07 6.19 2.38
CA GLU A 360 3.97 6.82 1.66
C GLU A 360 2.57 6.40 2.15
N VAL A 361 2.47 5.31 2.91
CA VAL A 361 1.22 4.90 3.57
C VAL A 361 1.34 5.12 5.06
N LEU A 362 2.16 4.33 5.77
CA LEU A 362 2.16 4.33 7.24
C LEU A 362 2.65 5.64 7.87
N SER A 363 3.64 6.30 7.27
CA SER A 363 4.20 7.57 7.77
C SER A 363 3.48 8.81 7.23
N LYS A 364 2.33 8.64 6.57
CA LYS A 364 1.67 9.70 5.80
C LYS A 364 0.35 10.10 6.43
N PHE A 365 0.33 11.23 7.13
CA PHE A 365 -0.84 11.70 7.89
C PHE A 365 -2.17 11.64 7.09
N PRO A 366 -2.28 12.20 5.87
CA PRO A 366 -3.55 12.17 5.14
C PRO A 366 -4.10 10.76 4.87
N VAL A 367 -3.22 9.75 4.83
CA VAL A 367 -3.55 8.35 4.57
C VAL A 367 -3.97 7.63 5.85
N VAL A 368 -3.21 7.78 6.94
CA VAL A 368 -3.46 7.04 8.20
C VAL A 368 -4.37 7.76 9.19
N GLN A 369 -4.71 9.05 8.99
CA GLN A 369 -5.56 9.81 9.91
C GLN A 369 -6.94 9.18 10.18
N HIS A 370 -7.41 8.31 9.29
CA HIS A 370 -8.70 7.62 9.41
C HIS A 370 -8.56 6.17 9.88
N PHE A 371 -7.35 5.67 10.13
CA PHE A 371 -7.15 4.33 10.66
C PHE A 371 -7.60 4.30 12.14
N PRO A 372 -8.60 3.47 12.50
CA PRO A 372 -9.06 3.38 13.87
C PRO A 372 -8.18 2.42 14.68
N PHE A 373 -8.06 2.67 15.98
CA PHE A 373 -7.27 1.86 16.91
C PHE A 373 -8.17 1.23 17.96
N GLY A 374 -8.19 -0.11 17.97
CA GLY A 374 -8.86 -0.93 18.97
C GLY A 374 -7.85 -1.68 19.84
N SER A 375 -8.26 -2.76 20.48
CA SER A 375 -7.36 -3.55 21.33
C SER A 375 -6.49 -4.49 20.50
N LEU A 376 -6.99 -4.97 19.35
CA LEU A 376 -6.25 -5.87 18.46
C LEU A 376 -5.15 -5.15 17.68
N PHE A 377 -5.36 -3.90 17.30
CA PHE A 377 -4.32 -3.00 16.78
C PHE A 377 -4.21 -1.79 17.71
N SER A 378 -3.47 -1.99 18.80
CA SER A 378 -3.40 -1.03 19.91
C SER A 378 -2.56 0.22 19.62
N TRP A 379 -3.08 1.36 20.06
CA TRP A 379 -2.39 2.66 20.10
C TRP A 379 -1.29 2.75 21.17
N ASP A 380 -1.19 1.74 22.05
CA ASP A 380 -0.15 1.68 23.08
C ASP A 380 1.23 1.68 22.45
N VAL A 381 2.17 2.34 23.11
CA VAL A 381 3.58 2.33 22.73
C VAL A 381 4.10 0.90 22.84
N ASP A 382 4.78 0.46 21.79
CA ASP A 382 5.54 -0.78 21.80
C ASP A 382 6.80 -0.57 22.66
N PRO A 383 7.00 -1.34 23.75
CA PRO A 383 8.18 -1.19 24.60
C PRO A 383 9.51 -1.38 23.87
N GLU A 384 9.50 -2.16 22.77
CA GLU A 384 10.67 -2.42 21.94
C GLU A 384 10.83 -1.43 20.78
N ALA A 385 9.97 -0.40 20.70
CA ALA A 385 10.03 0.60 19.64
C ALA A 385 11.33 1.40 19.71
N SER A 386 12.02 1.47 18.58
CA SER A 386 13.11 2.44 18.40
C SER A 386 12.55 3.85 18.31
N ALA A 387 13.30 4.84 18.83
CA ALA A 387 12.90 6.24 18.75
C ALA A 387 12.65 6.66 17.28
N PRO A 388 11.54 7.37 16.99
CA PRO A 388 11.17 7.72 15.63
C PRO A 388 12.19 8.69 15.05
N GLN A 389 12.83 8.31 13.93
CA GLN A 389 13.68 9.23 13.17
C GLN A 389 12.80 10.16 12.33
N GLN A 390 13.03 11.48 12.42
CA GLN A 390 12.29 12.46 11.64
C GLN A 390 12.49 12.22 10.13
N SER A 391 11.41 11.92 9.42
CA SER A 391 11.40 11.90 7.95
C SER A 391 11.10 13.29 7.38
N VAL A 392 11.51 13.53 6.13
CA VAL A 392 11.18 14.78 5.40
C VAL A 392 9.65 14.97 5.31
N HIS A 393 8.88 13.87 5.28
CA HIS A 393 7.42 13.92 5.32
C HIS A 393 6.88 14.30 6.69
N MET A 394 7.50 13.85 7.79
CA MET A 394 7.11 14.25 9.15
C MET A 394 7.39 15.72 9.43
N ALA A 395 8.50 16.25 8.92
CA ALA A 395 8.87 17.66 9.09
C ALA A 395 7.90 18.64 8.42
N ASN A 396 7.14 18.19 7.42
CA ASN A 396 6.20 19.01 6.65
C ASN A 396 4.72 18.69 6.97
N GLN A 397 4.43 17.95 8.04
CA GLN A 397 3.04 17.66 8.42
C GLN A 397 2.36 18.88 9.06
N PRO A 398 1.04 19.05 8.85
CA PRO A 398 0.29 20.08 9.54
C PRO A 398 0.40 19.86 11.05
N SER A 399 0.86 20.90 11.75
CA SER A 399 0.91 20.95 13.21
C SER A 399 -0.14 21.94 13.68
N THR A 400 -1.03 21.52 14.57
CA THR A 400 -1.95 22.46 15.21
C THR A 400 -1.17 23.27 16.25
N THR A 401 -0.80 24.50 15.90
CA THR A 401 -0.33 25.46 16.90
C THR A 401 -1.57 25.95 17.65
N THR A 402 -1.68 25.59 18.94
CA THR A 402 -2.61 26.22 19.86
C THR A 402 -2.29 27.71 19.91
N ALA A 403 -3.12 28.51 19.25
CA ALA A 403 -3.00 29.96 19.25
C ALA A 403 -3.28 30.49 20.66
N SER A 404 -2.23 30.77 21.43
CA SER A 404 -2.32 31.65 22.59
C SER A 404 -2.44 33.09 22.08
N SER A 405 -3.63 33.66 22.30
CA SER A 405 -3.98 35.03 21.96
C SER A 405 -3.22 36.05 22.80
N GLN A 406 -2.40 36.90 22.17
CA GLN A 406 -2.18 38.28 22.62
C GLN A 406 -2.21 39.24 21.42
N PRO A 407 -2.89 40.40 21.52
CA PRO A 407 -3.01 41.33 20.40
C PRO A 407 -1.88 42.37 20.44
N ALA A 408 -1.15 42.51 19.33
CA ALA A 408 -0.40 43.73 19.03
C ALA A 408 -0.43 43.98 17.53
N GLY A 409 -0.92 45.17 17.16
CA GLY A 409 -1.33 45.53 15.81
C GLY A 409 -0.23 45.70 14.78
N GLY A 410 -0.66 45.71 13.52
CA GLY A 410 0.17 46.05 12.37
C GLY A 410 -0.45 45.51 11.08
N SER A 411 -1.19 46.35 10.36
CA SER A 411 -1.74 46.03 9.04
C SER A 411 -0.62 45.83 8.00
N SER A 412 -0.58 44.67 7.35
CA SER A 412 0.02 44.49 6.01
C SER A 412 -0.51 43.21 5.37
N GLY A 413 -0.82 43.28 4.08
CA GLY A 413 -1.69 42.35 3.36
C GLY A 413 -1.26 40.89 3.25
N THR A 414 -2.25 40.06 2.98
CA THR A 414 -2.20 38.63 2.70
C THR A 414 -1.36 38.34 1.46
N ALA A 415 -0.17 37.77 1.65
CA ALA A 415 0.60 37.12 0.60
C ALA A 415 0.72 35.62 0.94
N ALA A 416 0.45 34.77 -0.05
CA ALA A 416 0.50 33.32 0.10
C ALA A 416 1.94 32.82 0.36
N PRO A 417 2.15 31.73 1.12
CA PRO A 417 3.46 31.33 1.66
C PRO A 417 4.53 30.92 0.61
N TRP A 418 4.16 30.79 -0.65
CA TRP A 418 5.04 30.30 -1.72
C TRP A 418 5.84 31.40 -2.43
N ALA A 419 5.66 32.68 -2.08
CA ALA A 419 6.27 33.81 -2.77
C ALA A 419 7.77 34.08 -2.46
N GLN A 420 8.44 33.25 -1.66
CA GLN A 420 9.86 33.49 -1.27
C GLN A 420 10.85 32.37 -1.63
N ALA A 421 10.47 31.40 -2.47
CA ALA A 421 11.36 30.30 -2.87
C ALA A 421 12.40 30.67 -3.96
N THR A 422 13.14 31.77 -3.82
CA THR A 422 14.23 32.11 -4.78
C THR A 422 15.51 32.69 -4.16
N ARG A 423 15.81 32.37 -2.89
CA ARG A 423 17.14 32.64 -2.33
C ARG A 423 17.82 31.35 -1.86
N MET A 424 18.68 30.81 -2.71
CA MET A 424 19.64 29.77 -2.33
C MET A 424 20.80 30.41 -1.53
N PRO A 425 21.26 29.82 -0.42
CA PRO A 425 22.52 30.21 0.22
C PRO A 425 23.71 29.74 -0.64
N GLY A 426 24.70 30.59 -0.84
CA GLY A 426 25.92 30.25 -1.57
C GLY A 426 26.85 29.30 -0.78
N PRO A 427 27.65 28.45 -1.44
CA PRO A 427 28.57 27.54 -0.77
C PRO A 427 29.80 28.28 -0.21
N SER A 428 30.22 27.90 1.00
CA SER A 428 31.41 28.36 1.69
C SER A 428 32.63 27.47 1.39
N GLY A 429 33.68 28.01 0.76
CA GLY A 429 35.00 27.36 0.59
C GLY A 429 35.90 28.09 -0.43
N PRO A 430 37.24 28.15 -0.24
CA PRO A 430 38.10 29.23 -0.74
C PRO A 430 38.47 29.12 -2.24
N GLY A 431 38.69 30.30 -2.84
CA GLY A 431 38.83 30.56 -4.30
C GLY A 431 40.03 29.91 -5.00
N ILE A 432 40.23 30.13 -6.29
CA ILE A 432 40.63 31.38 -7.00
C ILE A 432 40.76 30.94 -8.52
N PRO A 433 40.72 31.75 -9.60
CA PRO A 433 39.92 32.94 -10.01
C PRO A 433 39.71 33.07 -11.57
N TYR A 434 39.13 34.20 -12.00
CA TYR A 434 39.21 34.86 -13.35
C TYR A 434 38.36 34.26 -14.49
N SER A 435 37.58 35.03 -15.28
CA SER A 435 37.61 36.47 -15.58
C SER A 435 36.22 37.07 -15.88
N ARG A 436 36.06 38.33 -15.45
CA ARG A 436 35.19 39.40 -16.00
C ARG A 436 35.28 39.46 -17.55
N ALA A 437 34.38 40.04 -18.35
CA ALA A 437 33.62 41.27 -18.14
C ALA A 437 32.58 41.52 -19.28
N THR A 438 31.57 42.36 -18.97
CA THR A 438 30.91 43.43 -19.80
C THR A 438 30.15 43.06 -21.09
N GLY A 439 28.98 43.62 -21.43
CA GLY A 439 28.15 44.70 -20.90
C GLY A 439 27.17 45.23 -21.98
N MET A 440 25.98 45.70 -21.55
CA MET A 440 25.01 46.68 -22.14
C MET A 440 24.81 46.79 -23.69
N ALA A 441 23.65 46.45 -24.29
CA ALA A 441 22.38 47.23 -24.45
C ALA A 441 22.42 48.35 -25.53
N PRO A 442 21.31 48.93 -26.08
CA PRO A 442 19.89 48.52 -26.18
C PRO A 442 19.20 48.78 -27.57
N GLY A 443 17.95 48.34 -27.74
CA GLY A 443 16.88 49.21 -28.29
C GLY A 443 16.21 48.90 -29.64
N ILE A 444 14.87 49.09 -29.62
CA ILE A 444 13.93 49.48 -30.69
C ILE A 444 13.03 48.38 -31.32
N SER A 445 11.77 48.79 -31.37
CA SER A 445 10.47 48.18 -31.60
C SER A 445 10.05 47.98 -33.07
N VAL A 446 8.91 47.28 -33.19
CA VAL A 446 7.85 47.37 -34.24
C VAL A 446 7.73 46.16 -35.19
N GLY A 447 6.68 45.37 -34.95
CA GLY A 447 5.58 45.10 -35.88
C GLY A 447 5.85 44.36 -37.20
N ARG A 448 5.14 43.24 -37.38
CA ARG A 448 4.11 43.00 -38.43
C ARG A 448 4.14 41.56 -38.96
N GLU A 449 2.93 41.05 -39.09
CA GLU A 449 2.46 39.73 -39.56
C GLU A 449 2.97 39.23 -40.94
N PRO A 450 2.75 37.94 -41.24
CA PRO A 450 3.40 37.19 -42.31
C PRO A 450 2.59 37.20 -43.62
N PRO A 451 3.09 36.58 -44.71
CA PRO A 451 2.23 36.07 -45.76
C PRO A 451 2.22 34.54 -45.82
N ARG A 452 1.00 34.01 -45.88
CA ARG A 452 0.61 32.69 -46.40
C ARG A 452 0.70 32.66 -47.93
N THR A 453 1.07 31.50 -48.48
CA THR A 453 0.63 30.97 -49.79
C THR A 453 0.70 29.42 -49.71
N THR A 454 -0.39 28.68 -49.48
CA THR A 454 -1.37 28.09 -50.44
C THR A 454 -0.81 27.10 -51.48
N ALA A 455 -1.21 25.82 -51.31
CA ALA A 455 -1.60 24.77 -52.27
C ALA A 455 -0.78 24.57 -53.56
N GLY A 456 -0.28 23.36 -53.88
CA GLY A 456 -1.05 22.18 -54.25
C GLY A 456 -0.17 21.18 -55.05
N PRO A 457 -0.70 20.02 -55.51
CA PRO A 457 -0.02 18.72 -55.49
C PRO A 457 0.58 18.25 -56.82
N GLY A 458 1.51 17.29 -56.78
CA GLY A 458 1.98 16.55 -57.97
C GLY A 458 3.12 15.55 -57.70
N GLU A 459 2.78 14.26 -57.64
CA GLU A 459 3.65 13.12 -57.99
C GLU A 459 3.35 12.68 -59.45
N PRO A 460 4.06 11.74 -60.13
CA PRO A 460 5.12 10.81 -59.67
C PRO A 460 6.36 10.69 -60.62
N GLY A 461 7.44 9.99 -60.19
CA GLY A 461 8.53 9.59 -61.11
C GLY A 461 9.78 8.91 -60.51
N VAL A 462 9.72 7.58 -60.35
CA VAL A 462 10.75 6.51 -60.49
C VAL A 462 12.28 6.78 -60.36
N GLY A 463 12.88 6.23 -59.27
CA GLY A 463 14.15 5.44 -59.24
C GLY A 463 15.52 6.15 -59.25
N PRO A 464 16.64 5.42 -58.96
CA PRO A 464 17.04 4.88 -57.65
C PRO A 464 18.47 5.30 -57.26
N THR A 465 18.79 5.61 -55.99
CA THR A 465 20.21 5.70 -55.54
C THR A 465 20.42 5.50 -54.03
N MET A 466 21.17 4.44 -53.71
CA MET A 466 22.18 4.21 -52.65
C MET A 466 22.11 4.98 -51.30
N LEU A 467 22.12 4.19 -50.23
CA LEU A 467 22.49 4.58 -48.85
C LEU A 467 23.94 5.04 -48.73
N PRO A 468 24.24 5.91 -47.74
CA PRO A 468 25.40 5.68 -46.88
C PRO A 468 25.07 5.77 -45.36
N PRO A 469 25.91 5.18 -44.50
CA PRO A 469 25.61 4.97 -43.08
C PRO A 469 26.17 6.07 -42.17
N GLY A 470 25.56 6.22 -40.98
CA GLY A 470 26.21 6.81 -39.81
C GLY A 470 25.59 8.13 -39.33
N SER A 471 24.69 8.05 -38.35
CA SER A 471 24.45 9.17 -37.43
C SER A 471 24.65 8.69 -35.99
N VAL A 472 25.72 9.20 -35.40
CA VAL A 472 26.05 9.12 -33.98
C VAL A 472 25.08 10.03 -33.23
N ARG A 473 24.28 9.48 -32.29
CA ARG A 473 23.52 10.28 -31.32
C ARG A 473 24.48 10.86 -30.28
N PRO A 474 24.41 12.15 -29.92
CA PRO A 474 25.19 12.69 -28.83
C PRO A 474 24.64 12.18 -27.48
N SER A 475 25.49 11.47 -26.74
CA SER A 475 25.27 11.06 -25.37
C SER A 475 25.46 12.27 -24.44
N GLY A 476 24.35 12.80 -23.91
CA GLY A 476 24.39 13.70 -22.76
C GLY A 476 24.79 12.94 -21.48
N PRO A 477 25.38 13.62 -20.48
CA PRO A 477 25.87 12.97 -19.27
C PRO A 477 24.71 12.35 -18.47
N PRO A 478 24.91 11.20 -17.81
CA PRO A 478 23.87 10.58 -17.00
C PRO A 478 23.48 11.51 -15.85
N GLY A 479 22.19 11.86 -15.78
CA GLY A 479 21.62 12.60 -14.66
C GLY A 479 21.84 11.84 -13.35
N THR A 480 22.36 12.55 -12.36
CA THR A 480 22.64 12.05 -11.02
C THR A 480 21.33 11.83 -10.22
N ALA A 481 20.63 10.73 -10.48
CA ALA A 481 19.51 10.26 -9.66
C ALA A 481 19.97 9.40 -8.45
N ARG A 482 21.25 9.49 -8.05
CA ARG A 482 21.84 8.61 -7.03
C ARG A 482 21.81 9.15 -5.61
N ASN A 483 21.30 10.37 -5.38
CA ASN A 483 21.47 11.07 -4.09
C ASN A 483 20.17 11.39 -3.31
N GLN A 484 19.04 10.73 -3.56
CA GLN A 484 17.79 11.03 -2.82
C GLN A 484 17.13 9.87 -2.08
N ILE A 485 17.82 8.74 -1.85
CA ILE A 485 17.25 7.66 -1.03
C ILE A 485 18.18 7.31 0.12
N SER A 486 18.28 8.21 1.09
CA SER A 486 18.61 7.85 2.46
C SER A 486 17.30 7.74 3.26
N VAL A 487 16.68 6.55 3.23
CA VAL A 487 15.46 6.26 4.01
C VAL A 487 15.76 5.17 5.04
N THR A 488 15.45 5.52 6.28
CA THR A 488 15.58 4.82 7.56
C THR A 488 15.13 3.35 7.53
N LYS A 489 15.81 2.50 8.30
CA LYS A 489 15.45 1.08 8.51
C LYS A 489 14.18 1.00 9.36
N ALA A 490 13.10 0.42 8.81
CA ALA A 490 11.96 -0.01 9.61
C ALA A 490 12.37 -1.18 10.54
N PRO A 491 11.83 -1.29 11.76
CA PRO A 491 12.26 -2.28 12.76
C PRO A 491 12.21 -3.74 12.27
N TRP A 492 11.26 -4.04 11.38
CA TRP A 492 11.05 -5.37 10.78
C TRP A 492 11.78 -5.62 9.46
N ALA A 493 12.45 -4.61 8.88
CA ALA A 493 13.07 -4.70 7.55
C ALA A 493 14.54 -5.17 7.60
N LYS A 494 14.89 -6.07 8.54
CA LYS A 494 16.26 -6.59 8.69
C LYS A 494 16.67 -7.53 7.56
#